data_AF-A0A7C5A2M2-F1
#
_entry.id   AF-A0A7C5A2M2-F1
#
_cell.length_a   1.000
_cell.length_b   1.000
_cell.length_c   1.000
_cell.angle_alpha   90.00
_cell.angle_beta   90.00
_cell.angle_gamma   90.00
#
_symmetry.space_group_name_H-M   'P 1'
#
loop_
_entity.id
_entity.type
_entity.pdbx_description
1 polymer ?
#
loop_
_entity_poly.entity_id
_entity_poly.type
_entity_poly.pdbx_seq_one_letter_code
_entity_poly.pdbx_strand_id
1 'polypeptide(L)'
;MATMPDVISQIDQTLAAAEQSLKAENSVAIQAAIAQVSQLDAQARETLQARLNEHLWPVVAKLENGDSLAAAEQDMLQTLLVGDAKSYVKNEDRVDTWKSEIERLVEEIRRLQASGLNELSSLTRLQALCREVMRILPDLAFFYEEKERAHRFDEAMRGAIDRDTRRTLANLIKEMLASDKV
;
A
#
# COMPACT_ATOMS: atom_id res chain seq x y z
N MET A 1 -5.15 -13.82 17.61
CA MET A 1 -4.68 -14.07 16.22
C MET A 1 -5.88 -14.48 15.38
N ALA A 2 -6.15 -13.73 14.31
CA ALA A 2 -7.18 -14.06 13.35
C ALA A 2 -6.83 -15.37 12.61
N THR A 3 -7.85 -16.18 12.34
CA THR A 3 -7.75 -17.42 11.56
C THR A 3 -8.20 -17.18 10.11
N MET A 4 -7.86 -18.10 9.20
CA MET A 4 -8.34 -18.01 7.82
C MET A 4 -9.88 -17.96 7.70
N PRO A 5 -10.65 -18.74 8.49
CA PRO A 5 -12.10 -18.54 8.60
C PRO A 5 -12.53 -17.14 9.04
N ASP A 6 -11.80 -16.50 9.96
CA ASP A 6 -12.11 -15.14 10.42
C ASP A 6 -11.91 -14.13 9.28
N VAL A 7 -10.83 -14.25 8.50
CA VAL A 7 -10.58 -13.41 7.31
C VAL A 7 -11.69 -13.59 6.28
N ILE A 8 -12.11 -14.83 6.00
CA ILE A 8 -13.21 -15.10 5.04
C ILE A 8 -14.50 -14.43 5.50
N SER A 9 -14.85 -14.57 6.79
CA SER A 9 -16.04 -13.92 7.35
C SER A 9 -15.96 -12.39 7.26
N GLN A 10 -14.78 -11.81 7.49
CA GLN A 10 -14.56 -10.37 7.38
C GLN A 10 -14.66 -9.89 5.92
N ILE A 11 -14.25 -10.69 4.94
CA ILE A 11 -14.43 -10.38 3.51
C ILE A 11 -15.91 -10.19 3.22
N ASP A 12 -16.76 -11.15 3.59
CA ASP A 12 -18.20 -11.08 3.34
C ASP A 12 -18.84 -9.84 3.97
N GLN A 13 -18.46 -9.52 5.21
CA GLN A 13 -18.93 -8.32 5.91
C GLN A 13 -18.49 -7.03 5.21
N THR A 14 -17.23 -6.98 4.78
CA THR A 14 -16.63 -5.81 4.11
C THR A 14 -17.31 -5.57 2.76
N LEU A 15 -17.56 -6.62 1.99
CA LEU A 15 -18.25 -6.53 0.70
C LEU A 15 -19.68 -6.04 0.88
N ALA A 16 -20.44 -6.62 1.82
CA ALA A 16 -21.80 -6.18 2.11
C ALA A 16 -21.86 -4.71 2.56
N ALA A 17 -20.92 -4.28 3.41
CA ALA A 17 -20.80 -2.89 3.85
C ALA A 17 -20.46 -1.96 2.68
N ALA A 18 -19.51 -2.33 1.83
CA ALA A 18 -19.13 -1.53 0.66
C ALA A 18 -20.31 -1.32 -0.29
N GLU A 19 -21.06 -2.38 -0.60
CA GLU A 19 -22.25 -2.29 -1.45
C GLU A 19 -23.32 -1.37 -0.87
N GLN A 20 -23.60 -1.48 0.43
CA GLN A 20 -24.57 -0.61 1.10
C GLN A 20 -24.11 0.84 1.10
N SER A 21 -22.83 1.08 1.37
CA SER A 21 -22.26 2.43 1.41
C SER A 21 -22.28 3.12 0.06
N LEU A 22 -22.01 2.38 -1.03
CA LEU A 22 -22.12 2.90 -2.39
C LEU A 22 -23.56 3.29 -2.74
N LYS A 23 -24.56 2.49 -2.33
CA LYS A 23 -25.99 2.79 -2.55
C LYS A 23 -26.49 4.00 -1.75
N ALA A 24 -25.88 4.27 -0.59
CA ALA A 24 -26.29 5.36 0.29
C ALA A 24 -25.78 6.74 -0.17
N GLU A 25 -24.81 6.79 -1.10
CA GLU A 25 -24.30 8.00 -1.77
C GLU A 25 -23.97 9.17 -0.83
N ASN A 26 -23.45 8.88 0.37
CA ASN A 26 -23.07 9.90 1.33
C ASN A 26 -21.73 9.61 2.00
N SER A 27 -21.07 10.67 2.47
CA SER A 27 -19.73 10.58 3.04
C SER A 27 -19.66 9.72 4.30
N VAL A 28 -20.70 9.73 5.15
CA VAL A 28 -20.72 8.94 6.39
C VAL A 28 -20.67 7.45 6.08
N ALA A 29 -21.46 7.00 5.10
CA ALA A 29 -21.48 5.61 4.69
C ALA A 29 -20.14 5.19 4.05
N ILE A 30 -19.55 6.04 3.20
CA ILE A 30 -18.22 5.77 2.61
C ILE A 30 -17.13 5.68 3.69
N GLN A 31 -17.15 6.55 4.69
CA GLN A 31 -16.19 6.49 5.81
C GLN A 31 -16.33 5.18 6.61
N ALA A 32 -17.56 4.69 6.81
CA ALA A 32 -17.77 3.39 7.44
C ALA A 32 -17.20 2.24 6.61
N ALA A 33 -17.37 2.27 5.28
CA ALA A 33 -16.78 1.26 4.39
C ALA A 33 -15.24 1.30 4.41
N ILE A 34 -14.63 2.51 4.44
CA ILE A 34 -13.18 2.66 4.60
C ILE A 34 -12.69 1.97 5.88
N ALA A 35 -13.37 2.17 7.01
CA ALA A 35 -13.00 1.53 8.26
C ALA A 35 -13.07 -0.01 8.18
N GLN A 36 -14.09 -0.57 7.51
CA GLN A 36 -14.21 -2.01 7.31
C GLN A 36 -13.11 -2.58 6.41
N VAL A 37 -12.77 -1.89 5.32
CA VAL A 37 -11.65 -2.29 4.44
C VAL A 37 -10.32 -2.27 5.19
N SER A 38 -10.07 -1.23 6.00
CA SER A 38 -8.87 -1.15 6.83
C SER A 38 -8.79 -2.27 7.86
N GLN A 39 -9.91 -2.69 8.44
CA GLN A 39 -9.97 -3.81 9.37
C GLN A 39 -9.66 -5.14 8.67
N LEU A 40 -10.21 -5.34 7.47
CA LEU A 40 -9.92 -6.53 6.66
C LEU A 40 -8.44 -6.61 6.28
N ASP A 41 -7.84 -5.49 5.85
CA ASP A 41 -6.40 -5.42 5.55
C ASP A 41 -5.55 -5.81 6.76
N ALA A 42 -5.85 -5.25 7.94
CA ALA A 42 -5.14 -5.59 9.18
C ALA A 42 -5.23 -7.10 9.50
N GLN A 43 -6.43 -7.70 9.40
CA GLN A 43 -6.61 -9.13 9.65
C GLN A 43 -5.90 -10.01 8.62
N ALA A 44 -5.89 -9.61 7.35
CA ALA A 44 -5.16 -10.32 6.30
C ALA A 44 -3.65 -10.30 6.59
N ARG A 45 -3.11 -9.15 7.00
CA ARG A 45 -1.71 -8.99 7.40
C ARG A 45 -1.35 -9.85 8.60
N GLU A 46 -2.15 -9.83 9.67
CA GLU A 46 -1.95 -10.65 10.86
C GLU A 46 -1.98 -12.15 10.51
N THR A 47 -2.93 -12.56 9.67
CA THR A 47 -3.04 -13.96 9.23
C THR A 47 -1.84 -14.40 8.39
N LEU A 48 -1.31 -13.50 7.55
CA LEU A 48 -0.08 -13.74 6.80
C LEU A 48 1.12 -13.90 7.74
N GLN A 49 1.29 -12.98 8.70
CA GLN A 49 2.39 -13.01 9.68
C GLN A 49 2.35 -14.29 10.52
N ALA A 50 1.17 -14.66 11.04
CA ALA A 50 0.95 -15.90 11.76
C ALA A 50 1.40 -17.15 10.99
N ARG A 51 1.11 -17.21 9.68
CA ARG A 51 1.52 -18.33 8.81
C ARG A 51 3.02 -18.40 8.57
N LEU A 52 3.70 -17.25 8.59
CA LEU A 52 5.13 -17.16 8.38
C LEU A 52 5.93 -17.34 9.68
N ASN A 53 5.32 -17.09 10.84
CA ASN A 53 6.00 -17.04 12.15
C ASN A 53 6.85 -18.29 12.44
N GLU A 54 6.31 -19.49 12.23
CA GLU A 54 7.02 -20.75 12.47
C GLU A 54 8.26 -20.92 11.57
N HIS A 55 8.27 -20.29 10.39
CA HIS A 55 9.32 -20.41 9.39
C HIS A 55 10.34 -19.26 9.44
N LEU A 56 10.04 -18.16 10.12
CA LEU A 56 10.89 -16.97 10.17
C LEU A 56 12.01 -17.07 11.22
N TRP A 57 11.86 -17.84 12.29
CA TRP A 57 12.92 -18.00 13.30
C TRP A 57 14.25 -18.57 12.75
N PRO A 58 14.24 -19.62 11.89
CA PRO A 58 15.44 -20.07 11.20
C PRO A 58 16.08 -18.99 10.33
N VAL A 59 15.27 -18.16 9.66
CA VAL A 59 15.77 -17.05 8.83
C VAL A 59 16.44 -15.98 9.70
N VAL A 60 15.84 -15.64 10.83
CA VAL A 60 16.42 -14.72 11.82
C VAL A 60 17.77 -15.22 12.31
N ALA A 61 17.87 -16.50 12.70
CA ALA A 61 19.13 -17.08 13.16
C ALA A 61 20.23 -16.99 12.10
N LYS A 62 19.91 -17.26 10.83
CA LYS A 62 20.87 -17.12 9.71
C LYS A 62 21.29 -15.68 9.48
N LEU A 63 20.37 -14.72 9.58
CA LEU A 63 20.69 -13.29 9.48
C LEU A 63 21.69 -12.88 10.57
N GLU A 64 21.46 -13.30 11.82
CA GLU A 64 22.32 -12.97 12.97
C GLU A 64 23.72 -13.61 12.88
N ASN A 65 23.80 -14.84 12.35
CA ASN A 65 25.06 -15.58 12.21
C ASN A 65 25.85 -15.22 10.94
N GLY A 66 25.25 -14.46 10.01
CA GLY A 66 25.88 -14.13 8.73
C GLY A 66 25.78 -15.24 7.68
N ASP A 67 24.93 -16.25 7.91
CA ASP A 67 24.76 -17.39 6.99
C ASP A 67 24.05 -16.99 5.70
N SER A 68 24.30 -17.71 4.61
CA SER A 68 23.57 -17.47 3.35
C SER A 68 22.10 -17.90 3.47
N LEU A 69 21.20 -17.08 2.94
CA LEU A 69 19.78 -17.41 2.85
C LEU A 69 19.51 -18.21 1.58
N ALA A 70 18.72 -19.28 1.70
CA ALA A 70 18.21 -20.03 0.55
C ALA A 70 17.15 -19.19 -0.19
N ALA A 71 16.89 -19.53 -1.46
CA ALA A 71 15.92 -18.81 -2.29
C ALA A 71 14.51 -18.74 -1.66
N ALA A 72 14.04 -19.84 -1.05
CA ALA A 72 12.75 -19.86 -0.35
C ALA A 72 12.73 -18.94 0.89
N GLU A 73 13.88 -18.77 1.57
CA GLU A 73 14.00 -17.88 2.73
C GLU A 73 14.01 -16.41 2.28
N GLN A 74 14.67 -16.11 1.16
CA GLN A 74 14.60 -14.79 0.53
C GLN A 74 13.18 -14.44 0.08
N ASP A 75 12.45 -15.40 -0.49
CA ASP A 75 11.06 -15.22 -0.91
C ASP A 75 10.12 -14.98 0.28
N MET A 76 10.34 -15.68 1.41
CA MET A 76 9.62 -15.40 2.66
C MET A 76 9.87 -13.98 3.17
N LEU A 77 11.14 -13.53 3.19
CA LEU A 77 11.47 -12.14 3.57
C LEU A 77 10.83 -11.12 2.65
N GLN A 78 10.85 -11.37 1.34
CA GLN A 78 10.23 -10.51 0.35
C GLN A 78 8.72 -10.41 0.57
N THR A 79 8.06 -11.56 0.75
CA THR A 79 6.62 -11.63 1.01
C THR A 79 6.25 -10.86 2.27
N LEU A 80 7.03 -11.00 3.34
CA LEU A 80 6.77 -10.33 4.61
C LEU A 80 6.97 -8.80 4.54
N LEU A 81 8.01 -8.34 3.84
CA LEU A 81 8.45 -6.94 3.92
C LEU A 81 7.91 -6.05 2.80
N VAL A 82 7.73 -6.61 1.60
CA VAL A 82 7.29 -5.85 0.41
C VAL A 82 6.30 -6.63 -0.47
N GLY A 83 5.73 -7.73 0.01
CA GLY A 83 4.82 -8.58 -0.76
C GLY A 83 3.54 -7.87 -1.16
N ASP A 84 2.98 -7.08 -0.26
CA ASP A 84 1.84 -6.19 -0.47
C ASP A 84 2.14 -5.11 -1.51
N ALA A 85 3.26 -4.38 -1.40
CA ALA A 85 3.68 -3.39 -2.39
C ALA A 85 3.82 -4.01 -3.79
N LYS A 86 4.51 -5.16 -3.88
CA LYS A 86 4.68 -5.87 -5.15
C LYS A 86 3.35 -6.33 -5.73
N SER A 87 2.44 -6.83 -4.89
CA SER A 87 1.11 -7.23 -5.31
C SER A 87 0.29 -6.03 -5.79
N TYR A 88 0.30 -4.93 -5.05
CA TYR A 88 -0.40 -3.70 -5.42
C TYR A 88 0.08 -3.16 -6.78
N VAL A 89 1.39 -2.94 -6.93
CA VAL A 89 1.99 -2.41 -8.17
C VAL A 89 1.74 -3.32 -9.37
N LYS A 90 1.70 -4.64 -9.18
CA LYS A 90 1.41 -5.60 -10.25
C LYS A 90 -0.04 -5.55 -10.72
N ASN A 91 -0.97 -5.27 -9.82
CA ASN A 91 -2.41 -5.36 -10.09
C ASN A 91 -3.08 -4.01 -10.35
N GLU A 92 -2.39 -2.89 -10.08
CA GLU A 92 -2.91 -1.54 -10.34
C GLU A 92 -2.91 -1.24 -11.86
N ASP A 93 -4.09 -0.97 -12.41
CA ASP A 93 -4.31 -0.70 -13.83
C ASP A 93 -4.72 0.74 -14.14
N ARG A 94 -4.92 1.59 -13.11
CA ARG A 94 -5.44 2.96 -13.27
C ARG A 94 -4.37 4.02 -13.45
N VAL A 95 -3.09 3.66 -13.33
CA VAL A 95 -1.97 4.63 -13.38
C VAL A 95 -2.02 5.50 -14.64
N ASP A 96 -2.26 4.91 -15.80
CA ASP A 96 -2.32 5.66 -17.06
C ASP A 96 -3.58 6.53 -17.15
N THR A 97 -4.68 6.10 -16.53
CA THR A 97 -5.89 6.91 -16.38
C THR A 97 -5.61 8.14 -15.52
N TRP A 98 -4.96 7.97 -14.36
CA TRP A 98 -4.61 9.08 -13.46
C TRP A 98 -3.67 10.09 -14.14
N LYS A 99 -2.64 9.61 -14.86
CA LYS A 99 -1.73 10.47 -15.62
C LYS A 99 -2.47 11.28 -16.68
N SER A 100 -3.28 10.62 -17.50
CA SER A 100 -4.04 11.27 -18.56
C SER A 100 -5.00 12.33 -18.00
N GLU A 101 -5.63 12.05 -16.87
CA GLU A 101 -6.54 12.97 -16.20
C GLU A 101 -5.80 14.19 -15.62
N ILE A 102 -4.63 13.98 -15.00
CA ILE A 102 -3.77 15.09 -14.54
C ILE A 102 -3.31 15.96 -15.71
N GLU A 103 -2.88 15.35 -16.82
CA GLU A 103 -2.45 16.08 -18.02
C GLU A 103 -3.59 16.94 -18.58
N ARG A 104 -4.80 16.37 -18.68
CA ARG A 104 -6.02 17.11 -19.08
C ARG A 104 -6.27 18.31 -18.16
N LEU A 105 -6.23 18.11 -16.84
CA LEU A 105 -6.49 19.16 -15.85
C LEU A 105 -5.44 20.27 -15.91
N VAL A 106 -4.16 19.92 -16.07
CA VAL A 106 -3.08 20.90 -16.26
C VAL A 106 -3.31 21.74 -17.51
N GLU A 107 -3.74 21.11 -18.60
CA GLU A 107 -4.04 21.85 -19.85
C GLU A 107 -5.27 22.76 -19.71
N GLU A 108 -6.27 22.36 -18.93
CA GLU A 108 -7.38 23.26 -18.59
C GLU A 108 -6.96 24.45 -17.74
N ILE A 109 -6.06 24.25 -16.77
CA ILE A 109 -5.49 25.33 -15.97
C ILE A 109 -4.72 26.30 -16.88
N ARG A 110 -3.91 25.79 -17.83
CA ARG A 110 -3.19 26.63 -18.81
C ARG A 110 -4.14 27.45 -19.68
N ARG A 111 -5.19 26.82 -20.21
CA ARG A 111 -6.20 27.53 -21.02
C ARG A 111 -6.93 28.62 -20.22
N LEU A 112 -7.25 28.33 -18.96
CA LEU A 112 -7.86 29.30 -18.05
C LEU A 112 -6.92 30.47 -17.76
N GLN A 113 -5.64 30.20 -17.50
CA GLN A 113 -4.61 31.21 -17.33
C GLN A 113 -4.49 32.11 -18.57
N ALA A 114 -4.42 31.51 -19.77
CA ALA A 114 -4.30 32.24 -21.03
C ALA A 114 -5.52 33.14 -21.32
N SER A 115 -6.70 32.77 -20.82
CA SER A 115 -7.93 33.55 -20.95
C SER A 115 -8.03 34.71 -19.96
N GLY A 116 -7.13 34.79 -18.99
CA GLY A 116 -7.12 35.79 -17.93
C GLY A 116 -7.94 35.38 -16.70
N LEU A 117 -7.48 35.80 -15.51
CA LEU A 117 -8.07 35.44 -14.21
C LEU A 117 -8.75 36.64 -13.50
N ASN A 118 -9.17 37.64 -14.27
CA ASN A 118 -9.67 38.91 -13.72
C ASN A 118 -11.08 38.79 -13.12
N GLU A 119 -11.83 37.76 -13.48
CA GLU A 119 -13.20 37.53 -13.02
C GLU A 119 -13.25 36.53 -11.85
N LEU A 120 -14.15 36.77 -10.90
CA LEU A 120 -14.39 35.86 -9.78
C LEU A 120 -14.76 34.43 -10.23
N SER A 121 -15.54 34.32 -11.31
CA SER A 121 -15.91 33.05 -11.96
C SER A 121 -14.68 32.22 -12.37
N SER A 122 -13.65 32.89 -12.89
CA SER A 122 -12.40 32.26 -13.32
C SER A 122 -11.59 31.75 -12.13
N LEU A 123 -11.56 32.50 -11.02
CA LEU A 123 -10.92 32.06 -9.78
C LEU A 123 -11.64 30.86 -9.15
N THR A 124 -12.97 30.85 -9.15
CA THR A 124 -13.75 29.69 -8.68
C THR A 124 -13.50 28.46 -9.55
N ARG A 125 -13.40 28.62 -10.88
CA ARG A 125 -13.05 27.53 -11.79
C ARG A 125 -11.65 26.98 -11.53
N LEU A 126 -10.67 27.86 -11.32
CA LEU A 126 -9.31 27.46 -10.96
C LEU A 126 -9.32 26.64 -9.66
N GLN A 127 -10.08 27.08 -8.65
CA GLN A 127 -10.20 26.35 -7.39
C GLN A 127 -10.78 24.94 -7.58
N ALA A 128 -11.78 24.79 -8.46
CA ALA A 128 -12.35 23.48 -8.79
C ALA A 128 -11.30 22.56 -9.46
N LEU A 129 -10.59 23.06 -10.48
CA LEU A 129 -9.52 22.31 -11.16
C LEU A 129 -8.43 21.87 -10.17
N CYS A 130 -7.99 22.76 -9.26
CA CYS A 130 -7.03 22.41 -8.24
C CYS A 130 -7.54 21.31 -7.30
N ARG A 131 -8.82 21.32 -6.92
CA ARG A 131 -9.42 20.26 -6.09
C ARG A 131 -9.44 18.92 -6.81
N GLU A 132 -9.71 18.90 -8.11
CA GLU A 132 -9.67 17.69 -8.92
C GLU A 132 -8.25 17.11 -8.99
N VAL A 133 -7.24 17.95 -9.23
CA VAL A 133 -5.83 17.54 -9.23
C VAL A 133 -5.41 17.00 -7.86
N MET A 134 -5.74 17.72 -6.78
CA MET A 134 -5.42 17.31 -5.40
C MET A 134 -6.08 15.98 -4.99
N ARG A 135 -7.17 15.58 -5.66
CA ARG A 135 -7.82 14.29 -5.42
C ARG A 135 -7.05 13.13 -6.06
N ILE A 136 -6.37 13.35 -7.18
CA ILE A 136 -5.72 12.28 -7.98
C ILE A 136 -4.23 12.14 -7.66
N LEU A 137 -3.54 13.25 -7.36
CA LEU A 137 -2.11 13.23 -7.06
C LEU A 137 -1.72 12.24 -5.94
N PRO A 138 -2.48 12.11 -4.83
CA PRO A 138 -2.15 11.15 -3.78
C PRO A 138 -2.14 9.70 -4.25
N ASP A 139 -3.09 9.31 -5.10
CA ASP A 139 -3.16 7.93 -5.65
C ASP A 139 -1.91 7.63 -6.49
N LEU A 140 -1.49 8.58 -7.33
CA LEU A 140 -0.30 8.43 -8.17
C LEU A 140 0.99 8.44 -7.35
N ALA A 141 1.07 9.30 -6.33
CA ALA A 141 2.21 9.34 -5.41
C ALA A 141 2.36 8.00 -4.67
N PHE A 142 1.26 7.48 -4.11
CA PHE A 142 1.23 6.19 -3.43
C PHE A 142 1.72 5.06 -4.34
N PHE A 143 1.27 5.00 -5.60
CA PHE A 143 1.76 4.00 -6.55
C PHE A 143 3.28 4.05 -6.76
N TYR A 144 3.85 5.25 -6.93
CA TYR A 144 5.30 5.37 -7.09
C TYR A 144 6.07 5.04 -5.82
N GLU A 145 5.56 5.42 -4.65
CA GLU A 145 6.16 5.07 -3.36
C GLU A 145 6.23 3.54 -3.18
N GLU A 146 5.14 2.83 -3.48
CA GLU A 146 5.09 1.36 -3.39
C GLU A 146 6.01 0.69 -4.42
N LYS A 147 6.06 1.23 -5.63
CA LYS A 147 6.98 0.76 -6.68
C LYS A 147 8.45 0.95 -6.27
N GLU A 148 8.79 2.10 -5.70
CA GLU A 148 10.13 2.40 -5.20
C GLU A 148 10.48 1.55 -3.98
N ARG A 149 9.52 1.28 -3.09
CA ARG A 149 9.69 0.38 -1.95
C ARG A 149 10.06 -1.03 -2.41
N ALA A 150 9.31 -1.58 -3.36
CA ALA A 150 9.59 -2.89 -3.95
C ALA A 150 10.96 -2.92 -4.66
N HIS A 151 11.29 -1.86 -5.42
CA HIS A 151 12.56 -1.76 -6.13
C HIS A 151 13.76 -1.69 -5.18
N ARG A 152 13.70 -0.83 -4.16
CA ARG A 152 14.77 -0.69 -3.16
C ARG A 152 15.03 -2.00 -2.44
N PHE A 153 13.98 -2.77 -2.14
CA PHE A 153 14.13 -4.10 -1.57
C PHE A 153 14.87 -5.04 -2.53
N ASP A 154 14.46 -5.09 -3.80
CA ASP A 154 15.12 -5.94 -4.81
C ASP A 154 16.60 -5.57 -4.99
N GLU A 155 16.93 -4.29 -5.02
CA GLU A 155 18.31 -3.83 -5.09
C GLU A 155 19.12 -4.23 -3.86
N ALA A 156 18.55 -4.08 -2.66
CA ALA A 156 19.20 -4.49 -1.41
C ALA A 156 19.46 -6.01 -1.36
N MET A 157 18.63 -6.81 -2.03
CA MET A 157 18.75 -8.27 -2.04
C MET A 157 19.59 -8.84 -3.19
N ARG A 158 19.97 -8.04 -4.20
CA ARG A 158 20.78 -8.50 -5.36
C ARG A 158 22.25 -8.80 -5.02
N GLY A 159 22.74 -8.32 -3.88
CA GLY A 159 24.13 -8.49 -3.43
C GLY A 159 24.25 -9.35 -2.18
N ALA A 160 25.50 -9.54 -1.72
CA ALA A 160 25.73 -10.08 -0.38
C ALA A 160 25.21 -9.07 0.65
N ILE A 161 24.21 -9.47 1.43
CA ILE A 161 23.67 -8.65 2.51
C ILE A 161 24.79 -8.44 3.54
N ASP A 162 25.16 -7.19 3.79
CA ASP A 162 26.19 -6.84 4.75
C ASP A 162 25.72 -7.09 6.19
N ARG A 163 26.66 -7.05 7.14
CA ARG A 163 26.40 -7.37 8.54
C ARG A 163 25.40 -6.42 9.19
N ASP A 164 25.44 -5.14 8.87
CA ASP A 164 24.54 -4.15 9.48
C ASP A 164 23.12 -4.32 8.94
N THR A 165 22.96 -4.49 7.63
CA THR A 165 21.66 -4.78 7.01
C THR A 165 21.05 -6.08 7.56
N ARG A 166 21.85 -7.14 7.72
CA ARG A 166 21.39 -8.40 8.33
C ARG A 166 20.86 -8.21 9.75
N ARG A 167 21.59 -7.46 10.58
CA ARG A 167 21.19 -7.16 11.96
C ARG A 167 19.90 -6.34 12.00
N THR A 168 19.78 -5.34 11.14
CA THR A 168 18.55 -4.54 11.01
C THR A 168 17.36 -5.39 10.60
N LEU A 169 17.51 -6.26 9.60
CA LEU A 169 16.46 -7.19 9.17
C LEU A 169 16.07 -8.16 10.29
N ALA A 170 17.05 -8.74 11.00
CA ALA A 170 16.78 -9.65 12.11
C ALA A 170 15.99 -8.96 13.23
N ASN A 171 16.35 -7.73 13.60
CA ASN A 171 15.65 -6.96 14.61
C ASN A 171 14.23 -6.60 14.17
N LEU A 172 14.06 -6.14 12.93
CA LEU A 172 12.74 -5.81 12.37
C LEU A 172 11.81 -7.02 12.41
N ILE A 173 12.28 -8.19 11.95
CA ILE A 173 11.48 -9.42 11.97
C ILE A 173 11.15 -9.81 13.42
N LYS A 174 12.10 -9.74 14.35
CA LYS A 174 11.85 -10.02 15.76
C LYS A 174 10.77 -9.11 16.36
N GLU A 175 10.79 -7.82 16.03
CA GLU A 175 9.77 -6.86 16.46
C GLU A 175 8.40 -7.20 15.86
N MET A 176 8.33 -7.54 14.57
CA MET A 176 7.10 -7.99 13.93
C MET A 176 6.54 -9.24 14.60
N LEU A 177 7.38 -10.26 14.87
CA LEU A 177 6.98 -11.50 15.54
C LEU A 177 6.61 -11.30 17.03
N ALA A 178 7.14 -10.26 17.67
CA ALA A 178 6.81 -9.92 19.05
C ALA A 178 5.48 -9.14 19.14
N SER A 179 5.14 -8.36 18.12
CA SER A 179 3.86 -7.65 18.04
C SER A 179 2.65 -8.59 17.97
N ASP A 180 2.83 -9.82 17.50
CA ASP A 180 1.79 -10.87 17.51
C ASP A 180 1.48 -11.42 18.92
N LYS A 181 2.28 -11.08 19.94
CA LYS A 181 2.13 -11.58 21.32
C LYS A 181 1.40 -10.62 22.28
N VAL A 182 0.90 -9.48 21.80
CA VAL A 182 0.20 -8.47 22.62
C VAL A 182 -1.28 -8.42 22.27
#